data_AF-A0A2K4K7N0-F1
#
_entry.id   AF-A0A2K4K7N0-F1
#
_cell.length_a   1.000
_cell.length_b   1.000
_cell.length_c   1.000
_cell.angle_alpha   90.00
_cell.angle_beta   90.00
_cell.angle_gamma   90.00
#
_symmetry.space_group_name_H-M   'P 1'
#
loop_
_entity.id
_entity.type
_entity.pdbx_description
1 polymer ?
#
loop_
_entity_poly.entity_id
_entity_poly.type
_entity_poly.pdbx_seq_one_letter_code
_entity_poly.pdbx_strand_id
1 'polypeptide(L)'
;MNRKSNRGWTMAAALVVVGSTFFTGCASKNDPIAQADKADVAKGVPAPSLEQTKAIAEEGFIYGLPLVMNYAVMNEFAVDTKSSQFKAPFNQLHNEHRVATPADTAVITPNSDTPYSILWTDLRAEPLVITVPAVSKKRYYSVQLIDGNTYNYGYIGSRATASAPGSYLIAGPDWKGATPPGIDKVFNSTTPFALTLIRTQLFNPADMPNVEKVQAGYKVQPLSAFLHQPAPVAAPKIDFVPATTAGIKDNFFEYLSAALEYVPPSADDKAIRSKLASIGVGPGRRFEFKDLSLEHKAVVLLGMKAGDEKVDKFLSSGMKNINGWNVGAFFGDQAFYKGDWLMRAGAAKGGLYGNDAVEAMYPYTRTDGKGQTLDTSKRNYTLTFPAGKLPPVNAFWSVTLYDGKSQLLINNPLNRYLINSPMLSAMKKNADGSLTLYIQKDSPGKAKESNWLPAPDDTVYLVMRLYWPKTAPPSILPAGEGSWQPPALVVSK
;
A
#
# COMPACT_ATOMS: atom_id res chain seq x y z
N MET A 1 19.95 51.51 72.25
CA MET A 1 18.87 52.30 71.62
C MET A 1 18.26 51.48 70.49
N ASN A 2 17.01 51.03 70.70
CA ASN A 2 15.95 50.59 69.78
C ASN A 2 16.34 50.32 68.30
N ARG A 3 16.04 49.16 67.72
CA ARG A 3 14.68 48.67 67.36
C ARG A 3 14.78 47.17 67.05
N LYS A 4 14.12 46.32 67.84
CA LYS A 4 12.77 45.75 67.65
C LYS A 4 12.72 44.57 66.68
N SER A 5 12.59 43.41 67.33
CA SER A 5 12.09 42.12 66.89
C SER A 5 10.77 42.16 66.10
N ASN A 6 10.59 41.20 65.20
CA ASN A 6 9.40 40.35 65.24
C ASN A 6 9.52 39.09 64.38
N ARG A 7 9.19 37.95 65.02
CA ARG A 7 8.53 36.71 64.53
C ARG A 7 9.20 35.93 63.38
N GLY A 8 9.38 34.61 63.44
CA GLY A 8 8.99 33.60 64.41
C GLY A 8 9.07 32.21 63.76
N TRP A 9 9.27 31.19 64.61
CA TRP A 9 9.04 29.75 64.40
C TRP A 9 10.02 28.97 63.50
N THR A 10 10.98 28.34 64.19
CA THR A 10 11.83 27.23 63.74
C THR A 10 11.01 25.99 63.39
N MET A 11 11.16 25.52 62.14
CA MET A 11 10.71 24.20 61.67
C MET A 11 11.47 23.09 62.41
N ALA A 12 10.74 22.26 63.16
CA ALA A 12 11.21 20.93 63.55
C ALA A 12 10.94 19.97 62.38
N ALA A 13 12.00 19.36 61.86
CA ALA A 13 11.94 18.34 60.82
C ALA A 13 11.36 17.04 61.39
N ALA A 14 10.11 16.74 61.03
CA ALA A 14 9.53 15.41 61.16
C ALA A 14 9.80 14.63 59.88
N LEU A 15 10.64 13.59 59.99
CA LEU A 15 10.83 12.56 58.97
C LEU A 15 9.50 11.84 58.72
N VAL A 16 8.79 12.22 57.65
CA VAL A 16 7.72 11.41 57.08
C VAL A 16 8.36 10.45 56.10
N VAL A 17 8.51 9.19 56.53
CA VAL A 17 8.74 8.07 55.62
C VAL A 17 7.47 7.92 54.78
N VAL A 18 7.43 8.57 53.61
CA VAL A 18 6.43 8.25 52.60
C VAL A 18 6.86 6.93 51.99
N GLY A 19 6.33 5.84 52.53
CA GLY A 19 6.37 4.54 51.87
C GLY A 19 5.70 4.69 50.51
N SER A 20 6.51 4.64 49.45
CA SER A 20 6.03 4.55 48.07
C SER A 20 5.36 3.18 47.91
N THR A 21 4.08 3.13 48.24
CA THR A 21 3.23 2.00 47.87
C THR A 21 3.05 2.07 46.37
N PHE A 22 3.82 1.25 45.65
CA PHE A 22 3.49 0.90 44.28
C PHE A 22 2.08 0.30 44.32
N PHE A 23 1.09 1.07 43.88
CA PHE A 23 -0.17 0.48 43.43
C PHE A 23 0.19 -0.37 42.21
N THR A 24 0.50 -1.64 42.44
CA THR A 24 0.43 -2.65 41.40
C THR A 24 -1.04 -2.79 41.06
N GLY A 25 -1.50 -1.98 40.09
CA GLY A 25 -2.77 -2.23 39.43
C GLY A 25 -2.77 -3.69 39.04
N CYS A 26 -3.73 -4.46 39.56
CA CYS A 26 -3.84 -5.87 39.20
C CYS A 26 -4.12 -5.92 37.71
N ALA A 27 -3.09 -6.20 36.91
CA ALA A 27 -3.24 -6.47 35.49
C ALA A 27 -4.35 -7.51 35.33
N SER A 28 -5.28 -7.25 34.40
CA SER A 28 -6.34 -8.19 34.05
C SER A 28 -5.70 -9.57 33.84
N LYS A 29 -6.33 -10.65 34.35
CA LYS A 29 -5.80 -12.02 34.14
C LYS A 29 -5.60 -12.37 32.66
N ASN A 30 -6.30 -11.66 31.78
CA ASN A 30 -6.27 -11.84 30.33
C ASN A 30 -5.41 -10.81 29.59
N ASP A 31 -4.72 -9.90 30.30
CA ASP A 31 -3.86 -8.89 29.66
C ASP A 31 -2.71 -9.59 28.89
N PRO A 32 -2.67 -9.50 27.55
CA PRO A 32 -1.69 -10.22 26.74
C PRO A 32 -0.23 -9.81 27.03
N ILE A 33 0.02 -8.57 27.46
CA ILE A 33 1.37 -8.12 27.83
C ILE A 33 1.75 -8.75 29.16
N ALA A 34 0.87 -8.68 30.16
CA ALA A 34 1.14 -9.32 31.46
C ALA A 34 1.28 -10.86 31.36
N GLN A 35 0.64 -11.49 30.36
CA GLN A 35 0.83 -12.92 30.07
C GLN A 35 2.19 -13.19 29.40
N ALA A 36 2.62 -12.34 28.46
CA ALA A 36 3.95 -12.42 27.86
C ALA A 36 5.05 -12.26 28.92
N ASP A 37 4.89 -11.29 29.83
CA ASP A 37 5.81 -11.04 30.94
C ASP A 37 6.04 -12.29 31.79
N LYS A 38 4.97 -13.02 32.12
CA LYS A 38 5.08 -14.28 32.88
C LYS A 38 5.89 -15.32 32.12
N ALA A 39 5.70 -15.44 30.81
CA ALA A 39 6.42 -16.38 29.97
C ALA A 39 7.91 -16.00 29.81
N ASP A 40 8.21 -14.71 29.75
CA ASP A 40 9.58 -14.19 29.61
C ASP A 40 10.34 -14.23 30.95
N VAL A 41 9.69 -13.88 32.07
CA VAL A 41 10.24 -14.03 33.42
C VAL A 41 10.53 -15.50 33.73
N ALA A 42 9.67 -16.42 33.30
CA ALA A 42 9.93 -17.86 33.42
C ALA A 42 11.19 -18.31 32.65
N LYS A 43 11.65 -17.53 31.67
CA LYS A 43 12.89 -17.73 30.91
C LYS A 43 14.06 -16.86 31.40
N GLY A 44 13.89 -16.13 32.50
CA GLY A 44 14.90 -15.22 33.05
C GLY A 44 15.08 -13.92 32.25
N VAL A 45 14.13 -13.58 31.37
CA VAL A 45 14.13 -12.33 30.60
C VAL A 45 13.27 -11.29 31.35
N PRO A 46 13.81 -10.10 31.67
CA PRO A 46 13.02 -9.06 32.32
C PRO A 46 11.84 -8.61 31.45
N ALA A 47 10.67 -8.45 32.07
CA ALA A 47 9.49 -7.87 31.44
C ALA A 47 9.75 -6.41 31.01
N PRO A 48 9.22 -5.96 29.86
CA PRO A 48 9.34 -4.57 29.44
C PRO A 48 8.63 -3.61 30.40
N SER A 49 9.26 -2.48 30.70
CA SER A 49 8.61 -1.36 31.39
C SER A 49 7.53 -0.73 30.51
N LEU A 50 6.65 0.10 31.09
CA LEU A 50 5.65 0.86 30.32
C LEU A 50 6.27 1.73 29.21
N GLU A 51 7.46 2.30 29.47
CA GLU A 51 8.20 3.08 28.47
C GLU A 51 8.74 2.19 27.35
N GLN A 52 9.28 1.01 27.69
CA GLN A 52 9.73 0.03 26.71
C GLN A 52 8.55 -0.49 25.89
N THR A 53 7.41 -0.79 26.50
CA THR A 53 6.18 -1.19 25.82
C THR A 53 5.70 -0.13 24.83
N LYS A 54 5.73 1.16 25.20
CA LYS A 54 5.43 2.26 24.27
C LYS A 54 6.38 2.26 23.06
N ALA A 55 7.68 2.11 23.30
CA ALA A 55 8.68 2.10 22.23
C ALA A 55 8.53 0.88 21.30
N ILE A 56 8.24 -0.29 21.88
CA ILE A 56 7.97 -1.52 21.11
C ILE A 56 6.69 -1.37 20.28
N ALA A 57 5.62 -0.78 20.85
CA ALA A 57 4.39 -0.53 20.10
C ALA A 57 4.61 0.46 18.95
N GLU A 58 5.47 1.47 19.13
CA GLU A 58 5.85 2.41 18.07
C GLU A 58 6.61 1.71 16.92
N GLU A 59 7.69 0.99 17.24
CA GLU A 59 8.46 0.22 16.25
C GLU A 59 7.59 -0.85 15.58
N GLY A 60 6.75 -1.51 16.37
CA GLY A 60 5.81 -2.54 15.94
C GLY A 60 4.74 -2.02 15.00
N PHE A 61 4.24 -0.80 15.23
CA PHE A 61 3.33 -0.13 14.31
C PHE A 61 3.99 0.10 12.95
N ILE A 62 5.20 0.68 12.94
CA ILE A 62 5.93 0.97 11.71
C ILE A 62 6.23 -0.33 10.94
N TYR A 63 6.79 -1.34 11.61
CA TYR A 63 7.08 -2.63 10.98
C TYR A 63 5.81 -3.35 10.48
N GLY A 64 4.76 -3.34 11.29
CA GLY A 64 3.55 -4.13 11.07
C GLY A 64 2.56 -3.51 10.08
N LEU A 65 2.61 -2.21 9.82
CA LEU A 65 1.63 -1.50 9.01
C LEU A 65 1.35 -2.16 7.64
N PRO A 66 2.36 -2.45 6.79
CA PRO A 66 2.12 -3.16 5.53
C PRO A 66 1.50 -4.55 5.73
N LEU A 67 1.91 -5.28 6.77
CA LEU A 67 1.44 -6.66 7.03
C LEU A 67 -0.03 -6.67 7.47
N VAL A 68 -0.40 -5.76 8.37
CA VAL A 68 -1.77 -5.59 8.87
C VAL A 68 -2.72 -5.18 7.74
N MET A 69 -2.32 -4.20 6.93
CA MET A 69 -3.11 -3.78 5.78
C MET A 69 -3.27 -4.92 4.77
N ASN A 70 -2.19 -5.65 4.49
CA ASN A 70 -2.23 -6.81 3.60
C ASN A 70 -3.17 -7.92 4.10
N TYR A 71 -3.13 -8.22 5.40
CA TYR A 71 -3.99 -9.22 6.03
C TYR A 71 -5.47 -8.85 5.94
N ALA A 72 -5.79 -7.57 6.18
CA ALA A 72 -7.15 -7.07 6.06
C ALA A 72 -7.67 -7.15 4.61
N VAL A 73 -6.86 -6.71 3.63
CA VAL A 73 -7.26 -6.80 2.21
C VAL A 73 -7.39 -8.26 1.75
N MET A 74 -6.49 -9.15 2.18
CA MET A 74 -6.60 -10.59 1.91
C MET A 74 -7.92 -11.16 2.42
N ASN A 75 -8.31 -10.79 3.65
CA ASN A 75 -9.59 -11.21 4.23
C ASN A 75 -10.76 -10.72 3.37
N GLU A 76 -10.79 -9.42 3.07
CA GLU A 76 -11.89 -8.81 2.32
C GLU A 76 -12.00 -9.30 0.87
N PHE A 77 -10.89 -9.67 0.23
CA PHE A 77 -10.87 -10.10 -1.18
C PHE A 77 -11.04 -11.60 -1.38
N ALA A 78 -10.53 -12.43 -0.45
CA ALA A 78 -10.39 -13.87 -0.66
C ALA A 78 -10.93 -14.78 0.45
N VAL A 79 -11.15 -14.27 1.66
CA VAL A 79 -11.61 -15.07 2.80
C VAL A 79 -13.10 -14.83 3.09
N ASP A 80 -13.49 -13.58 3.30
CA ASP A 80 -14.86 -13.22 3.64
C ASP A 80 -15.73 -13.09 2.38
N THR A 81 -16.41 -14.18 2.04
CA THR A 81 -17.39 -14.23 0.93
C THR A 81 -18.56 -13.24 1.08
N LYS A 82 -18.77 -12.64 2.26
CA LYS A 82 -19.82 -11.64 2.50
C LYS A 82 -19.32 -10.20 2.38
N SER A 83 -18.00 -10.01 2.25
CA SER A 83 -17.42 -8.69 2.02
C SER A 83 -17.95 -8.09 0.73
N SER A 84 -18.29 -6.80 0.74
CA SER A 84 -18.63 -6.05 -0.47
C SER A 84 -17.48 -5.93 -1.47
N GLN A 85 -16.26 -6.24 -1.00
CA GLN A 85 -15.02 -6.16 -1.76
C GLN A 85 -14.54 -7.54 -2.22
N PHE A 86 -15.28 -8.61 -1.92
CA PHE A 86 -14.91 -9.99 -2.28
C PHE A 86 -14.69 -10.15 -3.79
N LYS A 87 -13.62 -10.86 -4.16
CA LYS A 87 -13.22 -11.10 -5.55
C LYS A 87 -13.36 -12.57 -5.91
N ALA A 88 -12.55 -13.42 -5.29
CA ALA A 88 -12.56 -14.86 -5.48
C ALA A 88 -11.82 -15.57 -4.33
N PRO A 89 -12.10 -16.85 -4.06
CA PRO A 89 -11.30 -17.65 -3.14
C PRO A 89 -9.84 -17.77 -3.60
N PHE A 90 -8.96 -18.23 -2.71
CA PHE A 90 -7.57 -18.54 -3.06
C PHE A 90 -7.46 -19.46 -4.29
N ASN A 91 -6.41 -19.23 -5.07
CA ASN A 91 -6.04 -19.97 -6.29
C ASN A 91 -7.04 -19.84 -7.45
N GLN A 92 -8.00 -18.92 -7.36
CA GLN A 92 -8.95 -18.61 -8.43
C GLN A 92 -8.73 -17.18 -8.94
N LEU A 93 -8.62 -17.05 -10.27
CA LEU A 93 -8.47 -15.75 -10.91
C LEU A 93 -9.83 -15.06 -11.04
N HIS A 94 -9.92 -13.82 -10.58
CA HIS A 94 -11.08 -12.94 -10.82
C HIS A 94 -10.73 -11.89 -11.85
N ASN A 95 -11.51 -11.78 -12.93
CA ASN A 95 -11.34 -10.75 -13.95
C ASN A 95 -12.38 -9.64 -13.73
N GLU A 96 -11.92 -8.42 -13.46
CA GLU A 96 -12.79 -7.24 -13.46
C GLU A 96 -12.98 -6.78 -14.91
N HIS A 97 -14.23 -6.73 -15.37
CA HIS A 97 -14.60 -6.21 -16.70
C HIS A 97 -15.01 -4.73 -16.64
N ARG A 98 -14.34 -3.99 -15.76
CA ARG A 98 -14.51 -2.55 -15.54
C ARG A 98 -13.24 -1.97 -14.91
N VAL A 99 -13.12 -0.65 -14.98
CA VAL A 99 -12.13 0.08 -14.20
C VAL A 99 -12.68 0.40 -12.81
N ALA A 100 -11.79 0.80 -11.89
CA ALA A 100 -12.21 1.24 -10.57
C ALA A 100 -13.12 2.48 -10.62
N THR A 101 -14.01 2.58 -9.65
CA THR A 101 -15.00 3.64 -9.48
C THR A 101 -14.98 4.10 -8.02
N PRO A 102 -15.72 5.17 -7.64
CA PRO A 102 -15.89 5.57 -6.25
C PRO A 102 -16.43 4.48 -5.30
N ALA A 103 -17.02 3.40 -5.83
CA ALA A 103 -17.50 2.28 -5.04
C ALA A 103 -16.39 1.30 -4.60
N ASP A 104 -15.19 1.39 -5.19
CA ASP A 104 -14.05 0.53 -4.87
C ASP A 104 -13.19 1.18 -3.77
N THR A 105 -13.35 0.73 -2.52
CA THR A 105 -12.82 1.44 -1.34
C THR A 105 -11.80 0.66 -0.52
N ALA A 106 -11.58 -0.63 -0.80
CA ALA A 106 -10.65 -1.47 -0.03
C ALA A 106 -9.19 -0.97 -0.08
N VAL A 107 -8.77 -0.38 -1.20
CA VAL A 107 -7.42 0.17 -1.38
C VAL A 107 -7.55 1.61 -1.83
N ILE A 108 -6.94 2.51 -1.06
CA ILE A 108 -6.90 3.94 -1.38
C ILE A 108 -6.20 4.19 -2.72
N THR A 109 -6.53 5.30 -3.35
CA THR A 109 -5.92 5.69 -4.63
C THR A 109 -6.12 4.66 -5.75
N PRO A 110 -7.32 4.05 -5.90
CA PRO A 110 -7.51 2.95 -6.83
C PRO A 110 -7.24 3.38 -8.27
N ASN A 111 -6.71 2.44 -9.06
CA ASN A 111 -6.34 2.68 -10.44
C ASN A 111 -7.58 2.57 -11.36
N SER A 112 -7.83 3.61 -12.17
CA SER A 112 -8.89 3.61 -13.18
C SER A 112 -8.37 3.58 -14.63
N ASP A 113 -7.08 3.30 -14.85
CA ASP A 113 -6.47 3.16 -16.18
C ASP A 113 -6.64 1.76 -16.79
N THR A 114 -6.59 0.73 -15.94
CA THR A 114 -6.52 -0.67 -16.36
C THR A 114 -7.52 -1.50 -15.57
N PRO A 115 -8.41 -2.27 -16.22
CA PRO A 115 -9.13 -3.33 -15.55
C PRO A 115 -8.14 -4.32 -14.92
N TYR A 116 -8.47 -4.77 -13.71
CA TYR A 116 -7.65 -5.71 -12.96
C TYR A 116 -8.08 -7.14 -13.22
N SER A 117 -7.12 -8.06 -13.28
CA SER A 117 -7.36 -9.44 -12.87
C SER A 117 -6.62 -9.69 -11.57
N ILE A 118 -7.31 -10.29 -10.60
CA ILE A 118 -6.85 -10.42 -9.22
C ILE A 118 -6.78 -11.90 -8.88
N LEU A 119 -5.66 -12.33 -8.31
CA LEU A 119 -5.46 -13.68 -7.81
C LEU A 119 -4.77 -13.59 -6.45
N TRP A 120 -5.44 -14.07 -5.40
CA TRP A 120 -4.78 -14.43 -4.16
C TRP A 120 -4.36 -15.89 -4.23
N THR A 121 -3.10 -16.18 -3.94
CA THR A 121 -2.54 -17.54 -4.00
C THR A 121 -2.38 -18.13 -2.61
N ASP A 122 -2.71 -19.41 -2.44
CA ASP A 122 -2.30 -20.28 -1.34
C ASP A 122 -1.33 -21.33 -1.90
N LEU A 123 -0.04 -21.17 -1.56
CA LEU A 123 1.07 -21.94 -2.10
C LEU A 123 1.52 -23.06 -1.14
N ARG A 124 0.75 -23.36 -0.08
CA ARG A 124 1.13 -24.34 0.96
C ARG A 124 1.11 -25.78 0.46
N ALA A 125 0.15 -26.13 -0.40
CA ALA A 125 0.02 -27.49 -0.93
C ALA A 125 0.98 -27.73 -2.11
N GLU A 126 1.04 -26.78 -3.04
CA GLU A 126 1.91 -26.80 -4.20
C GLU A 126 2.01 -25.43 -4.88
N PRO A 127 3.02 -25.21 -5.74
CA PRO A 127 3.08 -24.04 -6.61
C PRO A 127 1.89 -23.93 -7.58
N LEU A 128 1.65 -22.71 -8.07
CA LEU A 128 0.72 -22.45 -9.18
C LEU A 128 1.47 -22.13 -10.46
N VAL A 129 0.91 -22.52 -11.60
CA VAL A 129 1.32 -22.07 -12.93
C VAL A 129 0.37 -20.99 -13.41
N ILE A 130 0.91 -19.79 -13.66
CA ILE A 130 0.23 -18.69 -14.33
C ILE A 130 0.64 -18.70 -15.79
N THR A 131 -0.32 -18.96 -16.68
CA THR A 131 -0.12 -18.86 -18.13
C THR A 131 -0.71 -17.56 -18.63
N VAL A 132 0.11 -16.78 -19.35
CA VAL A 132 -0.31 -15.54 -20.01
C VAL A 132 -0.48 -15.79 -21.51
N PRO A 133 -1.53 -15.24 -22.15
CA PRO A 133 -1.73 -15.38 -23.58
C PRO A 133 -0.78 -14.44 -24.35
N ALA A 134 -0.75 -14.60 -25.67
CA ALA A 134 -0.14 -13.59 -26.52
C ALA A 134 -0.90 -12.26 -26.38
N VAL A 135 -0.20 -11.20 -26.01
CA VAL A 135 -0.76 -9.85 -25.94
C VAL A 135 -0.21 -9.02 -27.09
N SER A 136 -1.05 -8.19 -27.70
CA SER A 136 -0.57 -7.27 -28.75
C SER A 136 0.56 -6.38 -28.20
N LYS A 137 1.68 -6.25 -28.93
CA LYS A 137 2.78 -5.35 -28.56
C LYS A 137 2.35 -3.87 -28.41
N LYS A 138 1.19 -3.51 -28.97
CA LYS A 138 0.60 -2.16 -28.83
C LYS A 138 -0.16 -1.96 -27.51
N ARG A 139 -0.49 -3.03 -26.79
CA ARG A 139 -1.23 -3.01 -25.53
C ARG A 139 -0.28 -3.34 -24.39
N TYR A 140 -0.16 -2.42 -23.44
CA TYR A 140 0.56 -2.67 -22.21
C TYR A 140 -0.20 -3.69 -21.35
N TYR A 141 0.54 -4.64 -20.79
CA TYR A 141 0.06 -5.47 -19.70
C TYR A 141 1.20 -5.76 -18.72
N SER A 142 0.84 -5.98 -17.46
CA SER A 142 1.75 -6.41 -16.42
C SER A 142 1.06 -7.37 -15.45
N VAL A 143 1.80 -8.35 -14.97
CA VAL A 143 1.46 -9.25 -13.87
C VAL A 143 2.47 -8.91 -12.78
N GLN A 144 2.00 -8.23 -11.75
CA GLN A 144 2.79 -7.88 -10.57
C GLN A 144 2.59 -8.98 -9.53
N LEU A 145 3.70 -9.52 -9.03
CA LEU A 145 3.71 -10.58 -8.03
C LEU A 145 4.15 -9.99 -6.69
N ILE A 146 3.27 -10.08 -5.68
CA ILE A 146 3.43 -9.44 -4.38
C ILE A 146 3.29 -10.48 -3.28
N ASP A 147 4.30 -10.65 -2.44
CA ASP A 147 4.22 -11.61 -1.33
C ASP A 147 3.49 -11.00 -0.12
N GLY A 148 3.29 -11.80 0.93
CA GLY A 148 2.63 -11.40 2.17
C GLY A 148 3.42 -10.37 3.00
N ASN A 149 4.71 -10.15 2.67
CA ASN A 149 5.49 -9.03 3.16
C ASN A 149 5.25 -7.74 2.36
N THR A 150 4.38 -7.78 1.35
CA THR A 150 4.15 -6.70 0.39
C THR A 150 5.40 -6.34 -0.42
N TYR A 151 6.29 -7.31 -0.66
CA TYR A 151 7.42 -7.17 -1.57
C TYR A 151 7.03 -7.55 -2.99
N ASN A 152 7.46 -6.75 -3.96
CA ASN A 152 7.31 -7.08 -5.38
C ASN A 152 8.38 -8.11 -5.78
N TYR A 153 8.07 -9.39 -5.70
CA TYR A 153 9.05 -10.46 -5.95
C TYR A 153 9.15 -10.87 -7.44
N GLY A 154 8.34 -10.27 -8.31
CA GLY A 154 8.43 -10.53 -9.74
C GLY A 154 7.46 -9.75 -10.61
N TYR A 155 7.81 -9.69 -11.89
CA TYR A 155 6.98 -9.13 -12.95
C TYR A 155 7.00 -10.04 -14.17
N ILE A 156 5.83 -10.20 -14.79
CA ILE A 156 5.64 -10.76 -16.13
C ILE A 156 4.90 -9.69 -16.94
N GLY A 157 5.23 -9.48 -18.21
CA GLY A 157 4.51 -8.49 -19.00
C GLY A 157 5.34 -7.77 -20.04
N SER A 158 4.73 -6.74 -20.64
CA SER A 158 5.29 -5.92 -21.71
C SER A 158 6.74 -5.50 -21.46
N ARG A 159 7.06 -5.06 -20.24
CA ARG A 159 8.43 -4.68 -19.84
C ARG A 159 9.30 -5.88 -19.49
N ALA A 160 8.80 -6.77 -18.63
CA ALA A 160 9.62 -7.73 -17.91
C ALA A 160 9.91 -9.02 -18.71
N THR A 161 8.98 -9.45 -19.56
CA THR A 161 9.06 -10.71 -20.33
C THR A 161 8.60 -10.57 -21.78
N ALA A 162 8.35 -9.34 -22.25
CA ALA A 162 7.74 -9.02 -23.54
C ALA A 162 6.29 -9.54 -23.67
N SER A 163 5.77 -9.57 -24.90
CA SER A 163 4.34 -9.86 -25.17
C SER A 163 4.08 -11.26 -25.77
N ALA A 164 5.07 -12.14 -25.71
CA ALA A 164 4.90 -13.54 -26.09
C ALA A 164 4.09 -14.29 -25.00
N PRO A 165 3.30 -15.31 -25.38
CA PRO A 165 2.68 -16.19 -24.39
C PRO A 165 3.74 -16.93 -23.60
N GLY A 166 3.42 -17.31 -22.36
CA GLY A 166 4.34 -18.05 -21.50
C GLY A 166 3.68 -18.59 -20.24
N SER A 167 4.31 -19.57 -19.62
CA SER A 167 3.90 -20.25 -18.39
C SER A 167 4.92 -20.02 -17.29
N TYR A 168 4.47 -19.44 -16.19
CA TYR A 168 5.32 -19.00 -15.09
C TYR A 168 4.91 -19.71 -13.80
N LEU A 169 5.90 -20.26 -13.11
CA LEU A 169 5.67 -20.97 -11.86
C LEU A 169 5.80 -20.00 -10.69
N ILE A 170 4.77 -19.93 -9.85
CA ILE A 170 4.77 -19.18 -8.60
C ILE A 170 4.85 -20.19 -7.44
N ALA A 171 5.98 -20.18 -6.74
CA ALA A 171 6.28 -21.15 -5.70
C ALA A 171 6.30 -20.50 -4.31
N GLY A 172 5.77 -21.22 -3.31
CA GLY A 172 5.84 -20.82 -1.90
C GLY A 172 7.23 -21.04 -1.29
N PRO A 173 7.48 -20.52 -0.08
CA PRO A 173 8.81 -20.52 0.55
C PRO A 173 9.38 -21.93 0.81
N ASP A 174 8.51 -22.92 0.99
CA ASP A 174 8.87 -24.30 1.31
C ASP A 174 9.15 -25.17 0.08
N TRP A 175 8.81 -24.70 -1.13
CA TRP A 175 9.06 -25.46 -2.35
C TRP A 175 10.55 -25.53 -2.67
N LYS A 176 11.04 -26.74 -2.98
CA LYS A 176 12.45 -27.03 -3.32
C LYS A 176 12.59 -27.81 -4.63
N GLY A 177 11.52 -27.89 -5.43
CA GLY A 177 11.52 -28.63 -6.67
C GLY A 177 12.45 -28.01 -7.73
N ALA A 178 12.79 -28.80 -8.75
CA ALA A 178 13.43 -28.28 -9.95
C ALA A 178 12.39 -27.54 -10.82
N THR A 179 12.86 -26.68 -11.74
CA THR A 179 11.98 -26.06 -12.73
C THR A 179 11.41 -27.14 -13.67
N PRO A 180 10.09 -27.35 -13.71
CA PRO A 180 9.49 -28.36 -14.57
C PRO A 180 9.57 -27.98 -16.06
N PRO A 181 9.58 -28.95 -16.99
CA PRO A 181 9.47 -28.67 -18.42
C PRO A 181 8.23 -27.83 -18.75
N GLY A 182 8.37 -26.89 -19.69
CA GLY A 182 7.28 -26.00 -20.10
C GLY A 182 7.07 -24.77 -19.21
N ILE A 183 7.89 -24.57 -18.17
CA ILE A 183 7.92 -23.35 -17.37
C ILE A 183 9.03 -22.41 -17.89
N ASP A 184 8.66 -21.19 -18.23
CA ASP A 184 9.58 -20.16 -18.73
C ASP A 184 10.42 -19.54 -17.60
N LYS A 185 9.82 -19.35 -16.42
CA LYS A 185 10.50 -18.84 -15.23
C LYS A 185 9.78 -19.22 -13.95
N VAL A 186 10.56 -19.46 -12.89
CA VAL A 186 10.08 -19.66 -11.53
C VAL A 186 10.26 -18.36 -10.73
N PHE A 187 9.22 -17.97 -10.00
CA PHE A 187 9.24 -16.90 -9.00
C PHE A 187 8.96 -17.50 -7.62
N ASN A 188 9.79 -17.15 -6.64
CA ASN A 188 9.69 -17.67 -5.28
C ASN A 188 9.13 -16.58 -4.36
N SER A 189 7.92 -16.79 -3.86
CA SER A 189 7.34 -15.95 -2.80
C SER A 189 8.03 -16.25 -1.48
N THR A 190 8.28 -15.20 -0.68
CA THR A 190 8.81 -15.38 0.69
C THR A 190 7.74 -15.87 1.68
N THR A 191 6.47 -15.89 1.26
CA THR A 191 5.32 -16.26 2.09
C THR A 191 4.41 -17.28 1.37
N PRO A 192 3.67 -18.12 2.12
CA PRO A 192 2.69 -19.06 1.56
C PRO A 192 1.50 -18.39 0.86
N PHE A 193 1.10 -17.20 1.30
CA PHE A 193 0.05 -16.41 0.65
C PHE A 193 0.64 -15.21 -0.09
N ALA A 194 0.19 -14.99 -1.32
CA ALA A 194 0.66 -13.88 -2.16
C ALA A 194 -0.50 -13.31 -2.98
N LEU A 195 -0.35 -12.06 -3.40
CA LEU A 195 -1.26 -11.35 -4.29
C LEU A 195 -0.61 -11.22 -5.67
N THR A 196 -1.35 -11.60 -6.70
CA THR A 196 -1.03 -11.33 -8.09
C THR A 196 -2.03 -10.32 -8.65
N LEU A 197 -1.51 -9.18 -9.12
CA LEU A 197 -2.29 -8.15 -9.79
C LEU A 197 -1.93 -8.10 -11.26
N ILE A 198 -2.89 -8.42 -12.12
CA ILE A 198 -2.75 -8.30 -13.57
C ILE A 198 -3.42 -7.00 -14.02
N ARG A 199 -2.69 -6.18 -14.76
CA ARG A 199 -3.18 -4.94 -15.38
C ARG A 199 -3.17 -5.12 -16.87
N THR A 200 -4.32 -4.92 -17.50
CA THR A 200 -4.43 -4.91 -18.97
C THR A 200 -4.84 -3.52 -19.40
N GLN A 201 -4.05 -2.84 -20.23
CA GLN A 201 -4.35 -1.48 -20.67
C GLN A 201 -5.71 -1.42 -21.36
N LEU A 202 -6.53 -0.42 -21.02
CA LEU A 202 -7.78 -0.08 -21.71
C LEU A 202 -7.55 1.19 -22.53
N PHE A 203 -7.81 1.16 -23.84
CA PHE A 203 -7.60 2.35 -24.68
C PHE A 203 -8.73 3.37 -24.58
N ASN A 204 -9.96 2.90 -24.44
CA ASN A 204 -11.19 3.68 -24.26
C ASN A 204 -12.33 2.73 -23.86
N PRO A 205 -13.51 3.21 -23.45
CA PRO A 205 -14.61 2.33 -23.03
C PRO A 205 -15.02 1.27 -24.07
N ALA A 206 -14.98 1.59 -25.36
CA ALA A 206 -15.36 0.64 -26.43
C ALA A 206 -14.32 -0.47 -26.66
N ASP A 207 -13.13 -0.36 -26.06
CA ASP A 207 -12.07 -1.36 -26.13
C ASP A 207 -12.20 -2.47 -25.07
N MET A 208 -13.16 -2.38 -24.15
CA MET A 208 -13.36 -3.38 -23.09
C MET A 208 -13.49 -4.83 -23.61
N PRO A 209 -14.23 -5.12 -24.71
CA PRO A 209 -14.29 -6.49 -25.24
C PRO A 209 -12.92 -7.07 -25.64
N ASN A 210 -11.96 -6.23 -26.06
CA ASN A 210 -10.60 -6.69 -26.35
C ASN A 210 -9.80 -6.95 -25.07
N VAL A 211 -10.06 -6.18 -24.00
CA VAL A 211 -9.47 -6.44 -22.68
C VAL A 211 -9.98 -7.77 -22.13
N GLU A 212 -11.30 -7.98 -22.19
CA GLU A 212 -11.94 -9.24 -21.76
C GLU A 212 -11.39 -10.44 -22.54
N LYS A 213 -11.15 -10.30 -23.85
CA LYS A 213 -10.53 -11.35 -24.66
C LYS A 213 -9.11 -11.71 -24.19
N VAL A 214 -8.32 -10.72 -23.78
CA VAL A 214 -7.00 -10.97 -23.18
C VAL A 214 -7.16 -11.62 -21.80
N GLN A 215 -8.06 -11.10 -20.97
CA GLN A 215 -8.33 -11.61 -19.63
C GLN A 215 -8.80 -13.08 -19.63
N ALA A 216 -9.62 -13.47 -20.61
CA ALA A 216 -10.06 -14.85 -20.81
C ALA A 216 -8.92 -15.80 -21.20
N GLY A 217 -7.79 -15.26 -21.70
CA GLY A 217 -6.60 -16.04 -22.02
C GLY A 217 -5.66 -16.27 -20.83
N TYR A 218 -5.84 -15.57 -19.70
CA TYR A 218 -5.08 -15.86 -18.49
C TYR A 218 -5.57 -17.18 -17.89
N LYS A 219 -4.61 -18.05 -17.52
CA LYS A 219 -4.92 -19.33 -16.89
C LYS A 219 -4.10 -19.49 -15.61
N VAL A 220 -4.75 -19.95 -14.55
CA VAL A 220 -4.13 -20.30 -13.27
C VAL A 220 -4.47 -21.75 -12.98
N GLN A 221 -3.47 -22.56 -12.67
CA GLN A 221 -3.67 -23.97 -12.32
C GLN A 221 -2.59 -24.46 -11.35
N PRO A 222 -2.89 -25.43 -10.47
CA PRO A 222 -1.88 -26.08 -9.66
C PRO A 222 -0.81 -26.76 -10.53
N LEU A 223 0.41 -26.89 -10.01
CA LEU A 223 1.53 -27.50 -10.72
C LEU A 223 1.23 -28.96 -11.11
N SER A 224 0.62 -29.74 -10.22
CA SER A 224 0.18 -31.11 -10.46
C SER A 224 -0.72 -31.20 -11.69
N ALA A 225 -1.71 -30.32 -11.79
CA ALA A 225 -2.61 -30.23 -12.94
C ALA A 225 -1.88 -29.82 -14.24
N PHE A 226 -0.85 -28.96 -14.16
CA PHE A 226 -0.01 -28.60 -15.31
C PHE A 226 0.84 -29.76 -15.81
N LEU A 227 1.35 -30.59 -14.91
CA LEU A 227 2.18 -31.74 -15.23
C LEU A 227 1.39 -33.04 -15.45
N HIS A 228 0.06 -32.97 -15.41
CA HIS A 228 -0.82 -34.14 -15.45
C HIS A 228 -0.45 -35.20 -14.39
N GLN A 229 -0.12 -34.75 -13.19
CA GLN A 229 0.22 -35.57 -12.03
C GLN A 229 -0.92 -35.58 -10.99
N PRO A 230 -0.96 -36.58 -10.09
CA PRO A 230 -1.85 -36.54 -8.94
C PRO A 230 -1.62 -35.29 -8.10
N ALA A 231 -2.70 -34.66 -7.64
CA ALA A 231 -2.62 -33.56 -6.70
C ALA A 231 -1.98 -34.03 -5.37
N PRO A 232 -1.13 -33.21 -4.73
CA PRO A 232 -0.64 -33.50 -3.39
C PRO A 232 -1.77 -33.37 -2.37
N VAL A 233 -1.46 -33.73 -1.12
CA VAL A 233 -2.38 -33.53 0.00
C VAL A 233 -2.74 -32.04 0.10
N ALA A 234 -4.03 -31.75 0.14
CA ALA A 234 -4.51 -30.37 0.30
C ALA A 234 -4.01 -29.76 1.61
N ALA A 235 -3.68 -28.47 1.57
CA ALA A 235 -3.30 -27.76 2.78
C ALA A 235 -4.47 -27.74 3.78
N PRO A 236 -4.20 -27.83 5.10
CA PRO A 236 -5.25 -27.73 6.10
C PRO A 236 -6.06 -26.44 5.96
N LYS A 237 -7.37 -26.55 6.17
CA LYS A 237 -8.26 -25.39 6.23
C LYS A 237 -7.83 -24.51 7.40
N ILE A 238 -7.75 -23.21 7.14
CA ILE A 238 -7.48 -22.19 8.15
C ILE A 238 -8.78 -21.53 8.55
N ASP A 239 -8.94 -21.28 9.85
CA ASP A 239 -9.90 -20.32 10.38
C ASP A 239 -9.16 -19.00 10.60
N PHE A 240 -9.26 -18.09 9.63
CA PHE A 240 -8.55 -16.81 9.69
C PHE A 240 -9.21 -15.91 10.73
N VAL A 241 -8.41 -15.16 11.49
CA VAL A 241 -8.92 -14.07 12.32
C VAL A 241 -9.62 -13.07 11.38
N PRO A 242 -10.94 -12.82 11.54
CA PRO A 242 -11.65 -11.92 10.66
C PRO A 242 -11.06 -10.51 10.70
N ALA A 243 -10.73 -9.97 9.53
CA ALA A 243 -10.14 -8.64 9.41
C ALA A 243 -10.81 -7.82 8.31
N THR A 244 -10.96 -6.53 8.57
CA THR A 244 -11.43 -5.54 7.58
C THR A 244 -10.49 -4.34 7.60
N THR A 245 -10.43 -3.63 6.47
CA THR A 245 -9.62 -2.41 6.35
C THR A 245 -10.10 -1.33 7.32
N ALA A 246 -11.41 -1.24 7.55
CA ALA A 246 -12.01 -0.37 8.56
C ALA A 246 -11.61 -0.76 10.00
N GLY A 247 -11.41 -2.06 10.27
CA GLY A 247 -11.06 -2.59 11.60
C GLY A 247 -9.59 -2.43 12.00
N ILE A 248 -8.70 -2.01 11.08
CA ILE A 248 -7.25 -1.91 11.33
C ILE A 248 -6.94 -1.02 12.54
N LYS A 249 -7.61 0.14 12.64
CA LYS A 249 -7.34 1.12 13.70
C LYS A 249 -7.58 0.53 15.09
N ASP A 250 -8.62 -0.30 15.22
CA ASP A 250 -9.07 -0.82 16.51
C ASP A 250 -8.37 -2.15 16.87
N ASN A 251 -7.90 -2.90 15.86
CA ASN A 251 -7.39 -4.27 16.04
C ASN A 251 -5.97 -4.47 15.50
N PHE A 252 -5.18 -3.40 15.38
CA PHE A 252 -3.87 -3.42 14.71
C PHE A 252 -2.95 -4.58 15.14
N PHE A 253 -2.72 -4.74 16.45
CA PHE A 253 -1.80 -5.76 16.96
C PHE A 253 -2.39 -7.18 16.99
N GLU A 254 -3.73 -7.29 16.97
CA GLU A 254 -4.42 -8.56 16.75
C GLU A 254 -4.18 -9.03 15.31
N TYR A 255 -4.43 -8.14 14.35
CA TYR A 255 -4.19 -8.41 12.93
C TYR A 255 -2.71 -8.63 12.63
N LEU A 256 -1.80 -7.92 13.33
CA LEU A 256 -0.38 -8.15 13.18
C LEU A 256 0.01 -9.56 13.67
N SER A 257 -0.50 -9.98 14.83
CA SER A 257 -0.25 -11.34 15.33
C SER A 257 -0.78 -12.39 14.35
N ALA A 258 -2.00 -12.21 13.83
CA ALA A 258 -2.61 -13.09 12.86
C ALA A 258 -1.86 -13.13 11.52
N ALA A 259 -1.34 -11.99 11.05
CA ALA A 259 -0.53 -11.91 9.84
C ALA A 259 0.80 -12.66 10.01
N LEU A 260 1.46 -12.50 11.17
CA LEU A 260 2.77 -13.08 11.43
C LEU A 260 2.77 -14.62 11.48
N GLU A 261 1.62 -15.28 11.67
CA GLU A 261 1.44 -16.73 11.50
C GLU A 261 1.85 -17.21 10.11
N TYR A 262 1.68 -16.35 9.10
CA TYR A 262 1.86 -16.69 7.69
C TYR A 262 3.00 -15.93 7.03
N VAL A 263 3.74 -15.13 7.79
CA VAL A 263 4.92 -14.43 7.29
C VAL A 263 6.14 -15.05 7.98
N PRO A 264 6.90 -15.92 7.30
CA PRO A 264 8.10 -16.52 7.87
C PRO A 264 9.08 -15.45 8.36
N PRO A 265 9.76 -15.67 9.51
CA PRO A 265 10.77 -14.74 10.00
C PRO A 265 11.97 -14.71 9.04
N SER A 266 12.55 -13.52 8.91
CA SER A 266 13.77 -13.26 8.14
C SER A 266 14.91 -12.85 9.06
N ALA A 267 16.13 -12.76 8.53
CA ALA A 267 17.25 -12.22 9.28
C ALA A 267 17.01 -10.74 9.67
N ASP A 268 16.39 -9.98 8.78
CA ASP A 268 16.18 -8.53 8.93
C ASP A 268 15.16 -8.21 10.03
N ASP A 269 14.11 -9.02 10.18
CA ASP A 269 13.00 -8.73 11.11
C ASP A 269 13.06 -9.50 12.45
N LYS A 270 14.05 -10.38 12.64
CA LYS A 270 14.21 -11.17 13.87
C LYS A 270 14.22 -10.31 15.14
N ALA A 271 14.92 -9.16 15.10
CA ALA A 271 15.04 -8.27 16.25
C ALA A 271 13.70 -7.62 16.63
N ILE A 272 12.96 -7.07 15.65
CA ILE A 272 11.66 -6.44 15.92
C ILE A 272 10.61 -7.47 16.31
N ARG A 273 10.62 -8.68 15.71
CA ARG A 273 9.74 -9.77 16.12
C ARG A 273 9.98 -10.22 17.56
N SER A 274 11.24 -10.25 18.01
CA SER A 274 11.56 -10.55 19.40
C SER A 274 11.03 -9.49 20.37
N LYS A 275 11.07 -8.20 19.99
CA LYS A 275 10.47 -7.12 20.77
C LYS A 275 8.95 -7.22 20.81
N LEU A 276 8.30 -7.44 19.67
CA LEU A 276 6.86 -7.67 19.58
C LEU A 276 6.43 -8.85 20.46
N ALA A 277 7.26 -9.90 20.48
CA ALA A 277 7.02 -11.04 21.34
C ALA A 277 7.05 -10.68 22.84
N SER A 278 7.89 -9.76 23.31
CA SER A 278 7.87 -9.39 24.74
C SER A 278 6.61 -8.61 25.15
N ILE A 279 5.78 -8.16 24.21
CA ILE A 279 4.47 -7.52 24.49
C ILE A 279 3.28 -8.39 24.02
N GLY A 280 3.49 -9.69 23.83
CA GLY A 280 2.42 -10.63 23.49
C GLY A 280 1.99 -10.66 22.03
N VAL A 281 2.70 -10.00 21.12
CA VAL A 281 2.39 -9.99 19.67
C VAL A 281 3.22 -11.04 18.93
N GLY A 282 2.59 -11.79 18.04
CA GLY A 282 3.27 -12.74 17.14
C GLY A 282 2.59 -14.10 17.01
N PRO A 283 3.24 -15.07 16.34
CA PRO A 283 2.68 -16.39 16.08
C PRO A 283 2.33 -17.15 17.37
N GLY A 284 1.19 -17.85 17.35
CA GLY A 284 0.60 -18.62 18.43
C GLY A 284 0.02 -17.79 19.57
N ARG A 285 -0.12 -16.47 19.40
CA ARG A 285 -0.49 -15.56 20.50
C ARG A 285 -1.79 -14.84 20.19
N ARG A 286 -2.58 -14.64 21.24
CA ARG A 286 -3.83 -13.89 21.20
C ARG A 286 -3.59 -12.51 21.79
N PHE A 287 -3.61 -11.49 20.94
CA PHE A 287 -3.54 -10.10 21.37
C PHE A 287 -4.90 -9.45 21.15
N GLU A 288 -5.71 -9.32 22.20
CA GLU A 288 -6.97 -8.59 22.13
C GLU A 288 -6.83 -7.26 22.87
N PHE A 289 -6.95 -6.15 22.13
CA PHE A 289 -6.74 -4.80 22.70
C PHE A 289 -7.68 -4.54 23.88
N LYS A 290 -8.90 -5.07 23.86
CA LYS A 290 -9.89 -4.91 24.93
C LYS A 290 -9.44 -5.52 26.26
N ASP A 291 -8.58 -6.54 26.24
CA ASP A 291 -8.14 -7.28 27.43
C ASP A 291 -6.96 -6.63 28.17
N LEU A 292 -6.29 -5.67 27.53
CA LEU A 292 -5.22 -4.89 28.14
C LEU A 292 -5.71 -4.09 29.35
N SER A 293 -4.85 -3.98 30.37
CA SER A 293 -4.97 -2.99 31.46
C SER A 293 -5.01 -1.55 30.92
N LEU A 294 -5.49 -0.61 31.73
CA LEU A 294 -5.63 0.78 31.29
C LEU A 294 -4.26 1.41 30.97
N GLU A 295 -3.26 1.08 31.75
CA GLU A 295 -1.87 1.51 31.59
C GLU A 295 -1.30 0.98 30.26
N HIS A 296 -1.48 -0.32 29.99
CA HIS A 296 -1.05 -0.93 28.73
C HIS A 296 -1.79 -0.36 27.52
N LYS A 297 -3.11 -0.18 27.60
CA LYS A 297 -3.89 0.49 26.54
C LYS A 297 -3.32 1.87 26.22
N ALA A 298 -3.04 2.66 27.24
CA ALA A 298 -2.52 4.01 27.08
C ALA A 298 -1.16 4.00 26.36
N VAL A 299 -0.20 3.19 26.82
CA VAL A 299 1.15 3.17 26.21
C VAL A 299 1.17 2.56 24.81
N VAL A 300 0.33 1.56 24.53
CA VAL A 300 0.17 0.99 23.19
C VAL A 300 -0.40 2.02 22.21
N LEU A 301 -1.47 2.74 22.59
CA LEU A 301 -2.06 3.79 21.75
C LEU A 301 -1.09 4.96 21.52
N LEU A 302 -0.35 5.37 22.55
CA LEU A 302 0.67 6.41 22.43
C LEU A 302 1.82 5.98 21.51
N GLY A 303 2.24 4.71 21.57
CA GLY A 303 3.24 4.14 20.68
C GLY A 303 2.76 4.12 19.23
N MET A 304 1.55 3.62 18.98
CA MET A 304 0.94 3.62 17.64
C MET A 304 0.84 5.03 17.06
N LYS A 305 0.38 6.00 17.85
CA LYS A 305 0.28 7.41 17.42
C LYS A 305 1.65 7.98 17.04
N ALA A 306 2.69 7.72 17.85
CA ALA A 306 4.05 8.18 17.55
C ALA A 306 4.61 7.52 16.27
N GLY A 307 4.29 6.24 16.04
CA GLY A 307 4.66 5.52 14.82
C GLY A 307 3.98 6.13 13.61
N ASP A 308 2.68 6.39 13.70
CA ASP A 308 1.88 7.00 12.63
C ASP A 308 2.37 8.41 12.26
N GLU A 309 2.72 9.23 13.26
CA GLU A 309 3.31 10.55 13.06
C GLU A 309 4.66 10.49 12.34
N LYS A 310 5.49 9.47 12.61
CA LYS A 310 6.75 9.25 11.87
C LYS A 310 6.49 8.88 10.41
N VAL A 311 5.49 8.03 10.16
CA VAL A 311 5.08 7.65 8.80
C VAL A 311 4.55 8.87 8.03
N ASP A 312 3.73 9.71 8.66
CA ASP A 312 3.22 10.95 8.05
C ASP A 312 4.33 11.96 7.76
N LYS A 313 5.30 12.08 8.67
CA LYS A 313 6.48 12.92 8.44
C LYS A 313 7.29 12.39 7.26
N PHE A 314 7.49 11.08 7.15
CA PHE A 314 8.14 10.47 6.00
C PHE A 314 7.39 10.76 4.70
N LEU A 315 6.06 10.59 4.66
CA LEU A 315 5.24 10.86 3.47
C LEU A 315 5.21 12.34 3.06
N SER A 316 5.38 13.26 4.00
CA SER A 316 5.37 14.71 3.72
C SER A 316 6.73 15.29 3.33
N SER A 317 7.83 14.62 3.68
CA SER A 317 9.19 15.17 3.50
C SER A 317 10.19 14.23 2.82
N GLY A 318 9.88 12.94 2.68
CA GLY A 318 10.76 11.92 2.11
C GLY A 318 10.82 11.90 0.59
N MET A 319 10.08 12.77 -0.09
CA MET A 319 10.08 12.90 -1.55
C MET A 319 10.68 14.21 -2.00
N LYS A 320 11.31 14.17 -3.16
CA LYS A 320 11.74 15.39 -3.83
C LYS A 320 10.52 16.11 -4.37
N ASN A 321 10.29 17.33 -3.88
CA ASN A 321 9.29 18.21 -4.44
C ASN A 321 9.80 18.82 -5.75
N ILE A 322 9.08 18.60 -6.84
CA ILE A 322 9.37 19.12 -8.17
C ILE A 322 8.10 19.80 -8.67
N ASN A 323 8.11 21.13 -8.74
CA ASN A 323 6.98 21.93 -9.22
C ASN A 323 5.66 21.63 -8.46
N GLY A 324 5.73 21.35 -7.15
CA GLY A 324 4.59 20.96 -6.33
C GLY A 324 4.32 19.45 -6.30
N TRP A 325 4.91 18.66 -7.20
CA TRP A 325 4.76 17.20 -7.21
C TRP A 325 5.79 16.53 -6.31
N ASN A 326 5.32 15.59 -5.48
CA ASN A 326 6.19 14.68 -4.77
C ASN A 326 6.62 13.55 -5.72
N VAL A 327 7.93 13.44 -5.97
CA VAL A 327 8.51 12.46 -6.89
C VAL A 327 9.53 11.61 -6.14
N GLY A 328 9.26 10.30 -6.04
CA GLY A 328 10.14 9.32 -5.39
C GLY A 328 9.75 7.88 -5.75
N ALA A 329 10.59 6.93 -5.35
CA ALA A 329 10.35 5.50 -5.49
C ALA A 329 10.20 4.91 -4.08
N PHE A 330 9.10 4.21 -3.81
CA PHE A 330 8.79 3.66 -2.48
C PHE A 330 8.45 2.18 -2.48
N PHE A 331 8.30 1.58 -3.66
CA PHE A 331 7.87 0.19 -3.82
C PHE A 331 8.98 -0.62 -4.47
N GLY A 332 9.16 -1.84 -3.98
CA GLY A 332 10.16 -2.76 -4.48
C GLY A 332 10.14 -4.10 -3.74
N ASP A 333 11.20 -4.86 -3.96
CA ASP A 333 11.45 -6.12 -3.30
C ASP A 333 12.15 -5.93 -1.93
N GLN A 334 12.48 -7.04 -1.26
CA GLN A 334 13.23 -7.01 -0.01
C GLN A 334 14.58 -6.29 -0.13
N ALA A 335 15.28 -6.47 -1.26
CA ALA A 335 16.59 -5.88 -1.51
C ALA A 335 16.54 -4.37 -1.73
N PHE A 336 15.42 -3.85 -2.24
CA PHE A 336 15.15 -2.42 -2.36
C PHE A 336 15.02 -1.77 -0.98
N TYR A 337 14.24 -2.38 -0.07
CA TYR A 337 14.00 -1.79 1.25
C TYR A 337 15.17 -1.96 2.23
N LYS A 338 15.95 -3.03 2.15
CA LYS A 338 17.13 -3.26 3.03
C LYS A 338 16.82 -3.12 4.53
N GLY A 339 15.65 -3.60 4.95
CA GLY A 339 15.18 -3.46 6.33
C GLY A 339 14.68 -2.06 6.73
N ASP A 340 14.47 -1.13 5.78
CA ASP A 340 13.87 0.17 6.05
C ASP A 340 12.34 0.02 6.28
N TRP A 341 11.99 -0.21 7.54
CA TRP A 341 10.60 -0.35 7.97
C TRP A 341 9.79 0.94 7.81
N LEU A 342 10.42 2.11 7.95
CA LEU A 342 9.74 3.39 7.82
C LEU A 342 9.33 3.65 6.37
N MET A 343 10.23 3.36 5.43
CA MET A 343 9.94 3.44 4.00
C MET A 343 8.82 2.47 3.60
N ARG A 344 8.84 1.24 4.12
CA ARG A 344 7.76 0.25 3.89
C ARG A 344 6.42 0.72 4.45
N ALA A 345 6.40 1.25 5.67
CA ALA A 345 5.20 1.81 6.28
C ALA A 345 4.66 3.01 5.49
N GLY A 346 5.55 3.90 5.04
CA GLY A 346 5.22 5.01 4.15
C GLY A 346 4.63 4.53 2.84
N ALA A 347 5.23 3.55 2.18
CA ALA A 347 4.73 2.96 0.95
C ALA A 347 3.31 2.38 1.13
N ALA A 348 3.07 1.65 2.22
CA ALA A 348 1.76 1.10 2.55
C ALA A 348 0.71 2.19 2.80
N LYS A 349 1.03 3.18 3.65
CA LYS A 349 0.12 4.29 3.98
C LYS A 349 -0.15 5.21 2.79
N GLY A 350 0.83 5.39 1.90
CA GLY A 350 0.71 6.21 0.69
C GLY A 350 -0.05 5.55 -0.46
N GLY A 351 -0.11 4.21 -0.47
CA GLY A 351 -0.80 3.44 -1.50
C GLY A 351 -0.25 2.01 -1.61
N LEU A 352 -0.76 1.10 -0.79
CA LEU A 352 -0.39 -0.31 -0.77
C LEU A 352 -0.37 -0.94 -2.18
N TYR A 353 0.56 -1.87 -2.41
CA TYR A 353 0.72 -2.61 -3.68
C TYR A 353 1.21 -1.79 -4.89
N GLY A 354 1.84 -0.64 -4.67
CA GLY A 354 2.47 0.13 -5.73
C GLY A 354 3.54 -0.67 -6.51
N ASN A 355 3.74 -0.30 -7.77
CA ASN A 355 4.74 -0.93 -8.63
C ASN A 355 6.13 -0.34 -8.41
N ASP A 356 7.16 -1.11 -8.74
CA ASP A 356 8.54 -0.65 -8.83
C ASP A 356 8.63 0.52 -9.81
N ALA A 357 9.54 1.46 -9.54
CA ALA A 357 9.71 2.67 -10.36
C ALA A 357 9.97 2.40 -11.84
N VAL A 358 10.61 1.27 -12.17
CA VAL A 358 10.88 0.86 -13.56
C VAL A 358 9.64 0.35 -14.29
N GLU A 359 8.63 -0.11 -13.55
CA GLU A 359 7.34 -0.58 -14.08
C GLU A 359 6.34 0.57 -14.15
N ALA A 360 6.22 1.39 -13.10
CA ALA A 360 5.42 2.61 -13.14
C ALA A 360 5.84 3.62 -12.07
N MET A 361 5.83 4.90 -12.42
CA MET A 361 6.10 6.02 -11.50
C MET A 361 4.82 6.77 -11.15
N TYR A 362 4.73 7.26 -9.90
CA TYR A 362 3.54 7.89 -9.33
C TYR A 362 3.78 9.30 -8.77
N PRO A 363 4.20 10.30 -9.56
CA PRO A 363 4.21 11.68 -9.08
C PRO A 363 2.84 12.06 -8.55
N TYR A 364 2.77 12.55 -7.33
CA TYR A 364 1.50 12.97 -6.74
C TYR A 364 1.58 14.35 -6.11
N THR A 365 0.45 15.01 -5.98
CA THR A 365 0.39 16.31 -5.34
C THR A 365 -0.93 16.58 -4.62
N ARG A 366 -0.83 17.40 -3.58
CA ARG A 366 -1.93 18.05 -2.85
C ARG A 366 -1.83 19.57 -2.94
N THR A 367 -0.82 20.09 -3.64
CA THR A 367 -0.50 21.52 -3.71
C THR A 367 -0.25 21.99 -5.15
N ASP A 368 -0.43 23.29 -5.37
CA ASP A 368 -0.03 23.95 -6.61
C ASP A 368 1.50 24.17 -6.67
N GLY A 369 1.99 24.73 -7.78
CA GLY A 369 3.41 25.04 -7.95
C GLY A 369 3.98 26.07 -6.97
N LYS A 370 3.13 26.74 -6.17
CA LYS A 370 3.52 27.68 -5.10
C LYS A 370 3.44 27.03 -3.71
N GLY A 371 3.08 25.75 -3.63
CA GLY A 371 2.93 25.02 -2.37
C GLY A 371 1.59 25.26 -1.66
N GLN A 372 0.62 25.91 -2.29
CA GLN A 372 -0.71 26.10 -1.70
C GLN A 372 -1.58 24.87 -1.93
N THR A 373 -2.38 24.47 -0.93
CA THR A 373 -3.32 23.35 -1.05
C THR A 373 -4.23 23.50 -2.27
N LEU A 374 -4.40 22.41 -3.02
CA LEU A 374 -5.36 22.34 -4.11
C LEU A 374 -6.78 22.23 -3.54
N ASP A 375 -7.57 23.29 -3.73
CA ASP A 375 -8.94 23.40 -3.22
C ASP A 375 -9.86 23.95 -4.32
N THR A 376 -10.61 23.05 -4.95
CA THR A 376 -11.46 23.38 -6.10
C THR A 376 -12.80 24.01 -5.71
N SER A 377 -13.06 24.19 -4.41
CA SER A 377 -14.14 25.07 -3.92
C SER A 377 -13.77 26.55 -3.99
N LYS A 378 -12.46 26.87 -4.03
CA LYS A 378 -11.95 28.24 -3.96
C LYS A 378 -11.38 28.75 -5.28
N ARG A 379 -10.79 27.86 -6.07
CA ARG A 379 -10.01 28.19 -7.26
C ARG A 379 -10.14 27.08 -8.31
N ASN A 380 -10.01 27.48 -9.57
CA ASN A 380 -9.81 26.56 -10.67
C ASN A 380 -8.32 26.38 -10.93
N TYR A 381 -7.90 25.21 -11.39
CA TYR A 381 -6.49 24.92 -11.68
C TYR A 381 -6.31 24.43 -13.10
N THR A 382 -5.11 24.65 -13.63
CA THR A 382 -4.68 24.10 -14.91
C THR A 382 -3.34 23.39 -14.77
N LEU A 383 -3.16 22.33 -15.56
CA LEU A 383 -1.90 21.61 -15.72
C LEU A 383 -1.54 21.67 -17.20
N THR A 384 -0.46 22.38 -17.55
CA THR A 384 -0.07 22.55 -18.95
C THR A 384 1.23 21.81 -19.25
N PHE A 385 1.16 20.84 -20.14
CA PHE A 385 2.34 20.19 -20.72
C PHE A 385 2.82 20.99 -21.93
N PRO A 386 4.06 21.51 -21.93
CA PRO A 386 4.61 22.20 -23.08
C PRO A 386 4.65 21.31 -24.33
N ALA A 387 4.67 21.93 -25.51
CA ALA A 387 4.76 21.21 -26.78
C ALA A 387 5.97 20.25 -26.78
N GLY A 388 5.73 18.99 -27.13
CA GLY A 388 6.77 17.94 -27.14
C GLY A 388 7.28 17.50 -25.76
N LYS A 389 6.67 17.96 -24.66
CA LYS A 389 7.09 17.65 -23.27
C LYS A 389 6.05 16.83 -22.49
N LEU A 390 5.24 16.03 -23.19
CA LEU A 390 4.39 15.01 -22.55
C LEU A 390 5.24 14.00 -21.75
N PRO A 391 4.68 13.30 -20.75
CA PRO A 391 5.42 12.33 -19.96
C PRO A 391 6.16 11.26 -20.80
N PRO A 392 7.46 11.02 -20.55
CA PRO A 392 8.29 10.14 -21.37
C PRO A 392 8.17 8.67 -20.94
N VAL A 393 7.19 7.99 -21.50
CA VAL A 393 6.87 6.59 -21.21
C VAL A 393 7.00 5.71 -22.46
N ASN A 394 7.23 4.40 -22.26
CA ASN A 394 7.18 3.40 -23.33
C ASN A 394 5.76 2.85 -23.55
N ALA A 395 4.91 2.90 -22.53
CA ALA A 395 3.52 2.45 -22.61
C ALA A 395 2.55 3.63 -22.72
N PHE A 396 2.08 4.15 -21.59
CA PHE A 396 1.10 5.22 -21.55
C PHE A 396 1.19 5.98 -20.22
N TRP A 397 0.56 7.14 -20.15
CA TRP A 397 0.47 7.93 -18.92
C TRP A 397 -0.96 8.38 -18.65
N SER A 398 -1.25 8.73 -17.39
CA SER A 398 -2.50 9.34 -16.95
C SER A 398 -2.30 10.38 -15.84
N VAL A 399 -3.29 11.23 -15.67
CA VAL A 399 -3.48 12.13 -14.51
C VAL A 399 -4.84 11.79 -13.91
N THR A 400 -4.86 11.28 -12.70
CA THR A 400 -6.09 10.86 -11.99
C THR A 400 -6.36 11.81 -10.82
N LEU A 401 -7.63 12.14 -10.61
CA LEU A 401 -8.10 12.97 -9.51
C LEU A 401 -8.81 12.12 -8.46
N TYR A 402 -8.52 12.44 -7.21
CA TYR A 402 -9.09 11.86 -6.01
C TYR A 402 -9.58 12.97 -5.07
N ASP A 403 -10.46 12.57 -4.16
CA ASP A 403 -10.82 13.38 -3.00
C ASP A 403 -9.58 13.66 -2.13
N GLY A 404 -9.44 14.91 -1.70
CA GLY A 404 -8.29 15.39 -0.94
C GLY A 404 -8.19 14.79 0.47
N LYS A 405 -9.25 14.20 1.03
CA LYS A 405 -9.22 13.65 2.39
C LYS A 405 -9.09 12.13 2.37
N SER A 406 -9.98 11.45 1.66
CA SER A 406 -10.08 10.00 1.58
C SER A 406 -9.11 9.35 0.59
N GLN A 407 -8.56 10.10 -0.37
CA GLN A 407 -7.78 9.57 -1.50
C GLN A 407 -8.56 8.58 -2.38
N LEU A 408 -9.89 8.58 -2.31
CA LEU A 408 -10.77 7.76 -3.14
C LEU A 408 -11.25 8.54 -4.36
N LEU A 409 -11.75 7.79 -5.35
CA LEU A 409 -12.34 8.38 -6.54
C LEU A 409 -13.62 9.13 -6.17
N ILE A 410 -13.94 10.19 -6.92
CA ILE A 410 -15.12 11.00 -6.68
C ILE A 410 -16.21 10.78 -7.74
N ASN A 411 -17.47 10.79 -7.32
CA ASN A 411 -18.58 10.88 -8.25
C ASN A 411 -18.53 12.23 -8.99
N ASN A 412 -18.75 12.21 -10.30
CA ASN A 412 -18.80 13.42 -11.10
C ASN A 412 -19.69 13.25 -12.34
N PRO A 413 -20.17 14.34 -12.95
CA PRO A 413 -21.16 14.28 -14.04
C PRO A 413 -20.71 13.54 -15.30
N LEU A 414 -19.40 13.39 -15.51
CA LEU A 414 -18.85 12.72 -16.70
C LEU A 414 -18.48 11.25 -16.44
N ASN A 415 -18.59 10.77 -15.20
CA ASN A 415 -17.96 9.52 -14.77
C ASN A 415 -16.49 9.43 -15.24
N ARG A 416 -15.79 10.57 -15.21
CA ARG A 416 -14.40 10.70 -15.64
C ARG A 416 -13.52 10.98 -14.43
N TYR A 417 -12.65 10.03 -14.13
CA TYR A 417 -11.77 10.11 -12.97
C TYR A 417 -10.33 10.47 -13.32
N LEU A 418 -9.99 10.34 -14.61
CA LEU A 418 -8.66 10.60 -15.12
C LEU A 418 -8.68 11.17 -16.54
N ILE A 419 -7.53 11.67 -16.94
CA ILE A 419 -7.15 11.95 -18.32
C ILE A 419 -5.93 11.09 -18.65
N ASN A 420 -5.95 10.34 -19.74
CA ASN A 420 -4.81 9.51 -20.15
C ASN A 420 -4.38 9.73 -21.61
N SER A 421 -3.18 9.26 -21.93
CA SER A 421 -2.58 9.43 -23.26
C SER A 421 -3.37 8.83 -24.43
N PRO A 422 -4.10 7.70 -24.32
CA PRO A 422 -5.04 7.26 -25.35
C PRO A 422 -6.10 8.30 -25.75
N MET A 423 -6.48 9.23 -24.86
CA MET A 423 -7.47 10.26 -25.15
C MET A 423 -6.91 11.45 -25.96
N LEU A 424 -5.59 11.53 -26.19
CA LEU A 424 -4.94 12.70 -26.80
C LEU A 424 -5.49 13.10 -28.17
N SER A 425 -5.96 12.14 -28.98
CA SER A 425 -6.52 12.42 -30.31
C SER A 425 -7.84 13.20 -30.25
N ALA A 426 -8.58 13.08 -29.14
CA ALA A 426 -9.82 13.82 -28.90
C ALA A 426 -9.60 15.17 -28.21
N MET A 427 -8.39 15.44 -27.72
CA MET A 427 -8.07 16.65 -26.96
C MET A 427 -7.73 17.84 -27.85
N LYS A 428 -7.93 19.04 -27.30
CA LYS A 428 -7.59 20.30 -27.95
C LYS A 428 -6.23 20.77 -27.46
N LYS A 429 -5.28 20.93 -28.39
CA LYS A 429 -4.00 21.60 -28.11
C LYS A 429 -4.17 23.10 -28.23
N ASN A 430 -3.33 23.83 -27.50
CA ASN A 430 -3.20 25.27 -27.63
C ASN A 430 -2.51 25.61 -28.97
N ALA A 431 -2.56 26.88 -29.38
CA ALA A 431 -1.96 27.35 -30.64
C ALA A 431 -0.43 27.12 -30.69
N ASP A 432 0.25 27.13 -29.54
CA ASP A 432 1.68 26.83 -29.41
C ASP A 432 2.01 25.32 -29.39
N GLY A 433 0.99 24.46 -29.55
CA GLY A 433 1.12 23.01 -29.51
C GLY A 433 1.17 22.38 -28.12
N SER A 434 1.09 23.18 -27.05
CA SER A 434 0.97 22.67 -25.67
C SER A 434 -0.40 22.04 -25.39
N LEU A 435 -0.47 21.21 -24.35
CA LEU A 435 -1.70 20.59 -23.89
C LEU A 435 -2.03 21.07 -22.48
N THR A 436 -3.13 21.79 -22.32
CA THR A 436 -3.66 22.20 -21.02
C THR A 436 -4.80 21.29 -20.58
N LEU A 437 -4.67 20.72 -19.39
CA LEU A 437 -5.76 20.06 -18.67
C LEU A 437 -6.39 21.06 -17.70
N TYR A 438 -7.72 21.04 -17.61
CA TYR A 438 -8.50 21.87 -16.68
C TYR A 438 -8.93 21.02 -15.49
N ILE A 439 -8.58 21.43 -14.26
CA ILE A 439 -8.92 20.75 -13.01
C ILE A 439 -9.78 21.69 -12.19
N GLN A 440 -11.09 21.48 -12.23
CA GLN A 440 -12.07 22.38 -11.64
C GLN A 440 -13.45 21.72 -11.50
N LYS A 441 -14.26 22.26 -10.59
CA LYS A 441 -15.61 21.78 -10.27
C LYS A 441 -16.59 21.95 -11.43
N ASP A 442 -16.62 23.14 -12.02
CA ASP A 442 -17.55 23.49 -13.10
C ASP A 442 -16.89 23.29 -14.47
N SER A 443 -17.72 23.03 -15.50
CA SER A 443 -17.23 22.87 -16.88
C SER A 443 -16.49 24.13 -17.35
N PRO A 444 -15.29 24.02 -17.96
CA PRO A 444 -14.59 25.16 -18.57
C PRO A 444 -15.24 25.65 -19.87
N GLY A 445 -16.44 25.15 -20.19
CA GLY A 445 -17.19 25.39 -21.43
C GLY A 445 -16.98 24.27 -22.45
N LYS A 446 -18.01 24.02 -23.27
CA LYS A 446 -18.07 22.88 -24.23
C LYS A 446 -16.81 22.69 -25.07
N ALA A 447 -16.17 23.78 -25.51
CA ALA A 447 -14.95 23.72 -26.33
C ALA A 447 -13.71 23.13 -25.61
N LYS A 448 -13.73 23.09 -24.27
CA LYS A 448 -12.61 22.67 -23.40
C LYS A 448 -12.89 21.38 -22.63
N GLU A 449 -14.10 20.82 -22.71
CA GLU A 449 -14.52 19.64 -21.95
C GLU A 449 -13.74 18.36 -22.29
N SER A 450 -13.16 18.27 -23.49
CA SER A 450 -12.26 17.16 -23.86
C SER A 450 -11.00 17.11 -22.98
N ASN A 451 -10.58 18.25 -22.44
CA ASN A 451 -9.38 18.40 -21.61
C ASN A 451 -9.72 18.61 -20.13
N TRP A 452 -11.00 18.52 -19.77
CA TRP A 452 -11.48 18.78 -18.41
C TRP A 452 -11.48 17.50 -17.58
N LEU A 453 -10.94 17.62 -16.36
CA LEU A 453 -11.03 16.65 -15.29
C LEU A 453 -11.94 17.24 -14.19
N PRO A 454 -13.19 16.76 -14.07
CA PRO A 454 -14.12 17.23 -13.05
C PRO A 454 -13.56 17.03 -11.64
N ALA A 455 -13.68 18.06 -10.82
CA ALA A 455 -13.20 18.08 -9.44
C ALA A 455 -14.37 18.29 -8.45
N PRO A 456 -14.21 17.98 -7.16
CA PRO A 456 -15.25 18.19 -6.15
C PRO A 456 -15.27 19.65 -5.70
N ASP A 457 -16.28 20.00 -4.92
CA ASP A 457 -16.34 21.26 -4.18
C ASP A 457 -15.55 21.17 -2.86
N ASP A 458 -14.30 20.69 -2.93
CA ASP A 458 -13.42 20.46 -1.78
C ASP A 458 -11.95 20.41 -2.26
N THR A 459 -11.05 20.07 -1.35
CA THR A 459 -9.66 19.73 -1.59
C THR A 459 -9.50 18.51 -2.49
N VAL A 460 -8.41 18.48 -3.26
CA VAL A 460 -8.12 17.38 -4.21
C VAL A 460 -6.72 16.79 -4.02
N TYR A 461 -6.60 15.53 -4.43
CA TYR A 461 -5.35 14.81 -4.54
C TYR A 461 -5.17 14.33 -5.98
N LEU A 462 -4.05 14.67 -6.61
CA LEU A 462 -3.75 14.30 -8.00
C LEU A 462 -2.58 13.33 -8.06
N VAL A 463 -2.70 12.32 -8.91
CA VAL A 463 -1.64 11.34 -9.18
C VAL A 463 -1.41 11.23 -10.67
N MET A 464 -0.18 11.46 -11.12
CA MET A 464 0.26 11.01 -12.43
C MET A 464 0.63 9.53 -12.35
N ARG A 465 0.24 8.74 -13.34
CA ARG A 465 0.76 7.37 -13.52
C ARG A 465 1.55 7.31 -14.80
N LEU A 466 2.84 7.00 -14.70
CA LEU A 466 3.74 6.92 -15.84
C LEU A 466 4.15 5.46 -16.02
N TYR A 467 3.45 4.72 -16.89
CA TYR A 467 3.67 3.28 -17.07
C TYR A 467 4.88 3.04 -17.98
N TRP A 468 5.79 2.20 -17.50
CA TRP A 468 7.05 1.85 -18.12
C TRP A 468 7.83 3.11 -18.55
N PRO A 469 8.26 3.96 -17.60
CA PRO A 469 8.99 5.18 -17.91
C PRO A 469 10.26 4.86 -18.72
N LYS A 470 10.60 5.75 -19.65
CA LYS A 470 11.86 5.62 -20.41
C LYS A 470 13.05 5.68 -19.45
N THR A 471 14.13 4.97 -19.73
CA THR A 471 15.36 5.04 -18.95
C THR A 471 16.33 6.11 -19.47
N ALA A 472 16.24 6.44 -20.77
CA ALA A 472 17.04 7.50 -21.39
C ALA A 472 16.32 8.86 -21.35
N PRO A 473 17.06 9.99 -21.25
CA PRO A 473 16.49 11.34 -21.32
C PRO A 473 15.66 11.59 -22.60
N PRO A 474 14.54 12.36 -22.51
CA PRO A 474 13.92 12.84 -21.28
C PRO A 474 13.32 11.67 -20.48
N SER A 475 13.50 11.65 -19.15
CA SER A 475 13.01 10.60 -18.27
C SER A 475 12.69 11.13 -16.88
N ILE A 476 11.68 10.56 -16.21
CA ILE A 476 11.44 10.80 -14.78
C ILE A 476 12.39 10.01 -13.87
N LEU A 477 13.09 9.02 -14.43
CA LEU A 477 14.09 8.22 -13.74
C LEU A 477 15.49 8.86 -13.86
N PRO A 478 16.37 8.70 -12.85
CA PRO A 478 16.06 8.15 -11.52
C PRO A 478 15.05 9.03 -10.76
N ALA A 479 14.22 8.41 -9.91
CA ALA A 479 13.11 9.08 -9.26
C ALA A 479 13.57 10.33 -8.48
N GLY A 480 12.95 11.48 -8.76
CA GLY A 480 13.31 12.77 -8.16
C GLY A 480 14.49 13.48 -8.85
N GLU A 481 15.25 12.80 -9.70
CA GLU A 481 16.47 13.32 -10.34
C GLU A 481 16.44 13.22 -11.86
N GLY A 482 15.36 12.68 -12.43
CA GLY A 482 15.14 12.58 -13.85
C GLY A 482 15.18 13.91 -14.59
N SER A 483 15.60 13.85 -15.85
CA SER A 483 15.68 14.99 -16.78
C SER A 483 14.32 15.53 -17.22
N TRP A 484 13.25 14.75 -17.10
CA TRP A 484 11.88 15.21 -17.26
C TRP A 484 11.25 15.46 -15.89
N GLN A 485 10.61 16.62 -15.78
CA GLN A 485 9.95 17.06 -14.55
C GLN A 485 8.46 17.32 -14.85
N PRO A 486 7.54 16.90 -13.97
CA PRO A 486 6.13 17.21 -14.14
C PRO A 486 5.94 18.74 -14.07
N PRO A 487 5.12 19.33 -14.96
CA PRO A 487 4.82 20.76 -14.89
C PRO A 487 3.97 21.08 -13.65
N ALA A 488 4.10 22.29 -13.13
CA ALA A 488 3.30 22.77 -12.00
C ALA A 488 1.81 22.82 -12.35
N LEU A 489 0.96 22.56 -11.36
CA LEU A 489 -0.39 23.09 -11.37
C LEU A 489 -0.36 24.59 -11.09
N VAL A 490 -1.15 25.34 -11.85
CA VAL A 490 -1.30 26.80 -11.67
C VAL A 490 -2.76 27.16 -11.52
N VAL A 491 -3.05 28.14 -10.67
CA VAL A 491 -4.39 28.74 -10.57
C VAL A 491 -4.79 29.26 -11.95
N SER A 492 -5.95 28.85 -12.45
CA SER A 492 -6.51 29.36 -13.70
C SER A 492 -6.73 30.86 -13.58
N LYS A 493 -6.38 31.58 -14.63
CA LYS A 493 -6.73 33.00 -14.77
C LYS A 493 -8.21 33.19 -15.01
#